data_AF-A0A1G8RZB2-F1
#
_entry.id   AF-A0A1G8RZB2-F1
#
_cell.length_a   1.000
_cell.length_b   1.000
_cell.length_c   1.000
_cell.angle_alpha   90.00
_cell.angle_beta   90.00
_cell.angle_gamma   90.00
#
_symmetry.space_group_name_H-M   'P 1'
#
loop_
_entity.id
_entity.type
_entity.pdbx_description
1 polymer ?
#
loop_
_entity_poly.entity_id
_entity_poly.type
_entity_poly.pdbx_seq_one_letter_code
_entity_poly.pdbx_strand_id
1 'polypeptide(L)'
;MKNVFPYYIAKGQPPNKPVNVLVGLLILKQQNLLSDEELIGSLYFDYRFQYALGLEANADKERLCVNTISNFRCRLVEHELQTGENLLQQEMESLAEKMADFLSLNKSLARMDSTMLDSSCKKMTRIELVYTVIRNMVKEVNKVPGLDIPESYLAYLEKGHKNQTIYKTKSAEEASKLESLIYQAYDLHAWVKDTSVALDTDAFAHLSRLLQEQSIETEDGVAVPIEGSKLSSRVLQNPSDPDATFRHKGGDHHIGQ
;
A
#
# COMPACT_ATOMS: atom_id res chain seq x y z
N MET A 1 -22.93 9.50 -12.46
CA MET A 1 -23.75 8.42 -11.90
C MET A 1 -24.50 7.61 -12.95
N LYS A 2 -25.55 8.09 -13.65
CA LYS A 2 -26.28 7.22 -14.62
C LYS A 2 -25.56 6.93 -15.95
N ASN A 3 -24.58 7.74 -16.38
CA ASN A 3 -24.08 7.70 -17.76
C ASN A 3 -22.65 7.15 -17.97
N VAL A 4 -21.88 6.81 -16.91
CA VAL A 4 -20.47 6.37 -17.07
C VAL A 4 -20.27 4.89 -16.77
N PHE A 5 -21.28 4.20 -16.24
CA PHE A 5 -21.26 2.75 -16.08
C PHE A 5 -22.33 2.07 -16.95
N PRO A 6 -22.21 2.11 -18.30
CA PRO A 6 -23.18 1.45 -19.18
C PRO A 6 -23.15 -0.09 -19.10
N TYR A 7 -22.10 -0.69 -18.52
CA TYR A 7 -21.92 -2.14 -18.48
C TYR A 7 -21.93 -2.70 -17.07
N TYR A 8 -23.12 -2.81 -16.50
CA TYR A 8 -23.35 -3.53 -15.24
C TYR A 8 -24.30 -4.72 -15.36
N ILE A 9 -24.47 -5.24 -16.59
CA ILE A 9 -25.34 -6.37 -16.86
C ILE A 9 -24.62 -7.34 -17.81
N ALA A 10 -23.92 -8.32 -17.25
CA ALA A 10 -23.83 -9.60 -17.92
C ALA A 10 -25.23 -10.23 -17.87
N LYS A 11 -25.82 -10.55 -19.02
CA LYS A 11 -27.12 -11.24 -19.10
C LYS A 11 -27.09 -12.47 -18.17
N GLY A 12 -27.95 -12.47 -17.14
CA GLY A 12 -28.19 -13.64 -16.28
C GLY A 12 -27.61 -13.61 -14.86
N GLN A 13 -27.03 -12.50 -14.38
CA GLN A 13 -26.64 -12.37 -12.96
C GLN A 13 -27.74 -11.70 -12.11
N PRO A 14 -27.88 -12.07 -10.81
CA PRO A 14 -28.81 -11.42 -9.88
C PRO A 14 -28.60 -9.89 -9.85
N PRO A 15 -29.61 -9.10 -9.42
CA PRO A 15 -29.57 -7.65 -9.55
C PRO A 15 -28.32 -7.08 -8.86
N ASN A 16 -27.38 -6.57 -9.67
CA ASN A 16 -26.17 -5.96 -9.15
C ASN A 16 -26.53 -4.78 -8.24
N LYS A 17 -25.80 -4.67 -7.13
CA LYS A 17 -25.89 -3.52 -6.23
C LYS A 17 -25.72 -2.22 -6.99
N PRO A 18 -26.44 -1.16 -6.62
CA PRO A 18 -26.45 0.06 -7.40
C PRO A 18 -25.06 0.69 -7.37
N VAL A 19 -24.53 1.01 -8.55
CA VAL A 19 -23.11 1.36 -8.75
C VAL A 19 -22.70 2.59 -7.93
N ASN A 20 -23.62 3.53 -7.76
CA ASN A 20 -23.40 4.71 -6.91
C ASN A 20 -23.09 4.33 -5.45
N VAL A 21 -23.70 3.27 -4.92
CA VAL A 21 -23.40 2.78 -3.56
C VAL A 21 -22.01 2.16 -3.52
N LEU A 22 -21.63 1.38 -4.54
CA LEU A 22 -20.30 0.77 -4.62
C LEU A 22 -19.19 1.82 -4.76
N VAL A 23 -19.39 2.82 -5.62
CA VAL A 23 -18.46 3.94 -5.78
C VAL A 23 -18.40 4.78 -4.51
N GLY A 24 -19.56 5.08 -3.88
CA GLY A 24 -19.61 5.79 -2.61
C GLY A 24 -18.87 5.06 -1.50
N LEU A 25 -18.99 3.73 -1.43
CA LEU A 25 -18.22 2.91 -0.50
C LEU A 25 -16.72 3.00 -0.73
N LEU A 26 -16.25 2.98 -1.98
CA LEU A 26 -14.82 3.15 -2.28
C LEU A 26 -14.30 4.54 -1.87
N ILE A 27 -15.09 5.60 -2.05
CA ILE A 27 -14.75 6.94 -1.58
C ILE A 27 -14.64 6.97 -0.05
N LEU A 28 -15.66 6.46 0.66
CA LEU A 28 -15.66 6.41 2.12
C LEU A 28 -14.51 5.57 2.69
N LYS A 29 -14.19 4.46 2.02
CA LYS A 29 -13.03 3.63 2.33
C LYS A 29 -11.74 4.43 2.26
N GLN A 30 -11.52 5.16 1.16
CA GLN A 30 -10.30 5.93 0.96
C GLN A 30 -10.20 7.11 1.94
N GLN A 31 -11.31 7.82 2.20
CA GLN A 31 -11.35 8.93 3.15
C GLN A 31 -11.03 8.52 4.58
N ASN A 32 -11.42 7.31 4.99
CA ASN A 32 -11.22 6.79 6.35
C ASN A 32 -10.06 5.79 6.44
N LEU A 33 -9.32 5.56 5.35
CA LEU A 33 -8.21 4.61 5.26
C LEU A 33 -8.54 3.18 5.77
N LEU A 34 -9.76 2.72 5.47
CA LEU A 34 -10.27 1.43 5.96
C LEU A 34 -9.85 0.26 5.06
N SER A 35 -9.65 -0.91 5.67
CA SER A 35 -9.66 -2.18 4.94
C SER A 35 -11.07 -2.53 4.43
N ASP A 36 -11.19 -3.49 3.52
CA ASP A 36 -12.51 -3.89 3.00
C ASP A 36 -13.39 -4.56 4.08
N GLU A 37 -12.78 -5.25 5.03
CA GLU A 37 -13.49 -5.86 6.17
C GLU A 37 -14.00 -4.78 7.13
N GLU A 38 -13.15 -3.80 7.47
CA GLU A 38 -13.54 -2.66 8.31
C GLU A 38 -14.63 -1.82 7.63
N LEU A 39 -14.53 -1.59 6.31
CA LEU A 39 -15.55 -0.85 5.56
C LEU A 39 -16.92 -1.53 5.63
N ILE A 40 -16.96 -2.85 5.47
CA ILE A 40 -18.20 -3.63 5.60
C ILE A 40 -18.71 -3.59 7.03
N GLY A 41 -17.81 -3.70 8.02
CA GLY A 41 -18.15 -3.50 9.42
C GLY A 41 -18.79 -2.13 9.67
N SER A 42 -18.16 -1.05 9.22
CA SER A 42 -18.69 0.31 9.33
C SER A 42 -20.01 0.48 8.59
N LEU A 43 -20.19 -0.12 7.41
CA LEU A 43 -21.46 -0.08 6.69
C LEU A 43 -22.62 -0.67 7.51
N TYR A 44 -22.39 -1.75 8.26
CA TYR A 44 -23.45 -2.40 9.06
C TYR A 44 -23.60 -1.86 10.47
N PHE A 45 -22.52 -1.43 11.09
CA PHE A 45 -22.50 -1.08 12.51
C PHE A 45 -22.34 0.42 12.78
N ASP A 46 -22.04 1.24 11.76
CA ASP A 46 -21.98 2.69 11.85
C ASP A 46 -23.07 3.36 11.00
N TYR A 47 -24.04 3.95 11.68
CA TYR A 47 -25.17 4.63 11.02
C TYR A 47 -24.71 5.79 10.11
N ARG A 48 -23.53 6.38 10.37
CA ARG A 48 -22.99 7.48 9.55
C ARG A 48 -22.67 7.03 8.13
N PHE A 49 -22.20 5.79 7.98
CA PHE A 49 -21.90 5.20 6.66
C PHE A 49 -23.19 4.94 5.87
N GLN A 50 -24.22 4.42 6.54
CA GLN A 50 -25.53 4.18 5.93
C GLN A 50 -26.18 5.51 5.50
N TYR A 51 -26.15 6.51 6.38
CA TYR A 51 -26.67 7.85 6.11
C TYR A 51 -25.95 8.51 4.94
N ALA A 52 -24.61 8.45 4.90
CA ALA A 52 -23.82 9.02 3.80
C ALA A 52 -24.14 8.39 2.43
N LEU A 53 -24.51 7.11 2.42
CA LEU A 53 -24.88 6.37 1.20
C LEU A 53 -26.38 6.48 0.87
N GLY A 54 -27.18 7.17 1.70
CA GLY A 54 -28.63 7.24 1.57
C GLY A 54 -29.30 5.86 1.72
N LEU A 55 -28.68 4.95 2.48
CA LEU A 55 -29.21 3.63 2.78
C LEU A 55 -30.07 3.70 4.04
N GLU A 56 -31.25 3.10 3.99
CA GLU A 56 -32.07 2.91 5.18
C GLU A 56 -31.46 1.78 6.03
N ALA A 57 -31.32 2.03 7.33
CA ALA A 57 -30.67 1.11 8.28
C ALA A 57 -31.26 -0.31 8.30
N ASN A 58 -32.49 -0.49 7.81
CA ASN A 58 -33.25 -1.74 7.85
C ASN A 58 -33.78 -2.17 6.47
N ALA A 59 -33.27 -1.64 5.36
CA ALA A 59 -33.69 -2.12 4.05
C ALA A 59 -33.12 -3.54 3.80
N ASP A 60 -34.00 -4.55 3.82
CA ASP A 60 -33.75 -5.98 3.52
C ASP A 60 -33.16 -6.26 2.12
N LYS A 61 -32.73 -5.24 1.39
CA LYS A 61 -32.10 -5.34 0.08
C LYS A 61 -30.68 -5.87 0.25
N GLU A 62 -30.54 -7.20 0.24
CA GLU A 62 -29.33 -8.02 0.06
C GLU A 62 -28.06 -7.47 0.74
N ARG A 63 -27.56 -8.17 1.75
CA ARG A 63 -26.33 -7.76 2.44
C ARG A 63 -25.14 -7.66 1.48
N LEU A 64 -24.52 -6.49 1.38
CA LEU A 64 -23.19 -6.29 0.81
C LEU A 64 -22.14 -7.09 1.58
N CYS A 65 -21.29 -7.81 0.86
CA CYS A 65 -20.16 -8.55 1.44
C CYS A 65 -18.83 -8.04 0.85
N VAL A 66 -17.73 -8.34 1.54
CA VAL A 66 -16.36 -7.96 1.14
C VAL A 66 -16.07 -8.35 -0.32
N ASN A 67 -16.49 -9.56 -0.73
CA ASN A 67 -16.29 -10.06 -2.09
C ASN A 67 -16.97 -9.19 -3.16
N THR A 68 -18.08 -8.51 -2.82
CA THR A 68 -18.76 -7.62 -3.77
C THR A 68 -17.86 -6.43 -4.14
N ILE A 69 -17.16 -5.86 -3.16
CA ILE A 69 -16.23 -4.74 -3.36
C ILE A 69 -14.99 -5.18 -4.15
N SER A 70 -14.44 -6.35 -3.81
CA SER A 70 -13.30 -6.93 -4.53
C SER A 70 -13.64 -7.25 -5.97
N ASN A 71 -14.76 -7.93 -6.23
CA ASN A 71 -15.20 -8.26 -7.58
C ASN A 71 -15.49 -7.00 -8.42
N PHE A 72 -16.05 -5.95 -7.80
CA PHE A 72 -16.26 -4.68 -8.49
C PHE A 72 -14.93 -4.06 -8.94
N ARG A 73 -13.93 -3.99 -8.06
CA ARG A 73 -12.60 -3.48 -8.42
C ARG A 73 -11.92 -4.32 -9.50
N CYS A 74 -11.99 -5.66 -9.40
CA CYS A 74 -11.45 -6.54 -10.43
C CYS A 74 -12.08 -6.26 -11.80
N ARG A 75 -13.40 -6.07 -11.87
CA ARG A 75 -14.09 -5.74 -13.12
C ARG A 75 -13.69 -4.41 -13.72
N LEU A 76 -13.44 -3.39 -12.88
CA LEU A 76 -12.93 -2.10 -13.34
C LEU A 76 -11.56 -2.27 -14.00
N VAL A 77 -10.67 -3.03 -13.36
CA VAL A 77 -9.32 -3.33 -13.88
C VAL A 77 -9.41 -4.16 -15.17
N GLU A 78 -10.25 -5.19 -15.21
CA GLU A 78 -10.47 -5.99 -16.42
C GLU A 78 -10.98 -5.14 -17.59
N HIS A 79 -11.91 -4.22 -17.33
CA HIS A 79 -12.41 -3.29 -18.34
C HIS A 79 -11.30 -2.35 -18.85
N GLU A 80 -10.53 -1.77 -17.93
CA GLU A 80 -9.38 -0.90 -18.25
C GLU A 80 -8.36 -1.64 -19.12
N LEU A 81 -8.05 -2.90 -18.81
CA LEU A 81 -7.14 -3.73 -19.62
C LEU A 81 -7.68 -4.05 -21.02
N GLN A 82 -8.99 -4.23 -21.16
CA GLN A 82 -9.62 -4.60 -22.45
C GLN A 82 -9.84 -3.39 -23.37
N THR A 83 -10.21 -2.25 -22.80
CA THR A 83 -10.65 -1.06 -23.55
C THR A 83 -9.63 0.07 -23.53
N GLY A 84 -8.70 0.06 -22.56
CA GLY A 84 -7.81 1.19 -22.25
C GLY A 84 -8.48 2.30 -21.45
N GLU A 85 -9.77 2.16 -21.09
CA GLU A 85 -10.54 3.21 -20.43
C GLU A 85 -10.74 2.95 -18.93
N ASN A 86 -10.29 3.90 -18.10
CA ASN A 86 -10.48 3.86 -16.66
C ASN A 86 -11.80 4.53 -16.24
N LEU A 87 -12.86 3.74 -16.13
CA LEU A 87 -14.20 4.22 -15.78
C LEU A 87 -14.28 4.85 -14.38
N LEU A 88 -13.48 4.39 -13.43
CA LEU A 88 -13.48 4.94 -12.08
C LEU A 88 -12.87 6.35 -12.07
N GLN A 89 -11.76 6.54 -12.77
CA GLN A 89 -11.15 7.85 -12.95
C GLN A 89 -12.11 8.83 -13.61
N GLN A 90 -12.75 8.44 -14.72
CA GLN A 90 -13.73 9.28 -15.41
C GLN A 90 -14.87 9.74 -14.49
N GLU A 91 -15.40 8.85 -13.64
CA GLU A 91 -16.42 9.24 -12.67
C GLU A 91 -15.88 10.15 -11.56
N MET A 92 -14.65 9.95 -11.10
CA MET A 92 -14.05 10.84 -10.09
C MET A 92 -13.82 12.24 -10.65
N GLU A 93 -13.34 12.35 -11.89
CA GLU A 93 -13.17 13.64 -12.59
C GLU A 93 -14.52 14.33 -12.81
N SER A 94 -15.52 13.59 -13.29
CA SER A 94 -16.90 14.04 -13.48
C SER A 94 -17.58 14.46 -12.17
N LEU A 95 -17.21 13.85 -11.04
CA LEU A 95 -17.69 14.25 -9.71
C LEU A 95 -16.96 15.50 -9.22
N ALA A 96 -15.64 15.56 -9.37
CA ALA A 96 -14.83 16.70 -9.00
C ALA A 96 -15.24 17.96 -9.76
N GLU A 97 -15.54 17.85 -11.05
CA GLU A 97 -16.06 18.96 -11.86
C GLU A 97 -17.39 19.47 -11.32
N LYS A 98 -18.35 18.58 -11.05
CA LYS A 98 -19.64 18.96 -10.46
C LYS A 98 -19.47 19.62 -9.08
N MET A 99 -18.54 19.13 -8.26
CA MET A 99 -18.23 19.73 -6.96
C MET A 99 -17.61 21.12 -7.12
N ALA A 100 -16.71 21.30 -8.08
CA ALA A 100 -16.11 22.59 -8.37
C ALA A 100 -17.15 23.63 -8.83
N ASP A 101 -18.07 23.22 -9.71
CA ASP A 101 -19.17 24.07 -10.17
C ASP A 101 -20.12 24.40 -9.02
N PHE A 102 -20.49 23.42 -8.19
CA PHE A 102 -21.33 23.61 -7.01
C PHE A 102 -20.72 24.58 -6.00
N LEU A 103 -19.41 24.46 -5.76
CA LEU A 103 -18.66 25.32 -4.83
C LEU A 103 -18.21 26.64 -5.47
N SER A 104 -18.54 26.89 -6.75
CA SER A 104 -18.09 28.07 -7.51
C SER A 104 -16.57 28.28 -7.47
N LEU A 105 -15.81 27.19 -7.54
CA LEU A 105 -14.34 27.24 -7.53
C LEU A 105 -13.81 27.77 -8.85
N ASN A 106 -12.91 28.75 -8.79
CA ASN A 106 -12.26 29.26 -9.98
C ASN A 106 -11.11 28.32 -10.41
N LYS A 107 -11.36 27.51 -11.44
CA LYS A 107 -10.41 26.53 -11.99
C LYS A 107 -9.10 27.16 -12.51
N SER A 108 -9.05 28.48 -12.77
CA SER A 108 -7.85 29.18 -13.23
C SER A 108 -6.90 29.64 -12.13
N LEU A 109 -7.33 29.56 -10.86
CA LEU A 109 -6.56 29.95 -9.67
C LEU A 109 -6.13 28.70 -8.88
N ALA A 110 -5.70 27.65 -9.56
CA ALA A 110 -4.96 26.58 -8.90
C ALA A 110 -3.70 27.20 -8.29
N ARG A 111 -3.67 27.40 -6.97
CA ARG A 111 -2.46 27.83 -6.28
C ARG A 111 -1.43 26.73 -6.50
N MET A 112 -0.36 27.09 -7.20
CA MET A 112 0.81 26.23 -7.45
C MET A 112 1.46 25.78 -6.12
N ASP A 113 1.19 26.51 -5.05
CA ASP A 113 1.73 26.26 -3.73
C ASP A 113 0.89 25.18 -3.04
N SER A 114 1.40 23.94 -3.04
CA SER A 114 0.92 22.73 -2.33
C SER A 114 -0.28 21.97 -2.90
N THR A 115 -0.12 21.40 -4.09
CA THR A 115 -0.69 20.06 -4.35
C THR A 115 0.34 19.02 -3.91
N MET A 116 0.45 18.78 -2.61
CA MET A 116 1.13 17.58 -2.14
C MET A 116 0.21 16.42 -2.52
N LEU A 117 0.54 15.72 -3.60
CA LEU A 117 -0.04 14.42 -3.89
C LEU A 117 0.48 13.50 -2.79
N ASP A 118 -0.32 13.32 -1.74
CA ASP A 118 -0.06 12.30 -0.74
C ASP A 118 -0.18 10.97 -1.48
N SER A 119 0.97 10.45 -1.93
CA SER A 119 1.05 9.10 -2.47
C SER A 119 0.41 8.21 -1.41
N SER A 120 -0.66 7.48 -1.75
CA SER A 120 -1.33 6.56 -0.82
C SER A 120 -0.44 5.32 -0.53
N CYS A 121 0.86 5.55 -0.37
CA CYS A 121 1.91 4.64 -0.01
C CYS A 121 1.70 4.26 1.45
N LYS A 122 1.54 2.96 1.69
CA LYS A 122 1.40 2.40 3.03
C LYS A 122 2.54 2.92 3.93
N LYS A 123 2.19 3.55 5.05
CA LYS A 123 3.17 3.87 6.11
C LYS A 123 3.67 2.55 6.69
N MET A 124 4.92 2.19 6.39
CA MET A 124 5.57 1.00 6.91
C MET A 124 6.34 1.35 8.19
N THR A 125 6.30 0.47 9.17
CA THR A 125 7.25 0.54 10.30
C THR A 125 8.65 0.18 9.80
N ARG A 126 9.70 0.56 10.53
CA ARG A 126 11.07 0.21 10.16
C ARG A 126 11.29 -1.30 10.03
N ILE A 127 10.68 -2.09 10.92
CA ILE A 127 10.67 -3.55 10.83
C ILE A 127 9.98 -4.04 9.55
N GLU A 128 8.80 -3.47 9.23
CA GLU A 128 8.07 -3.84 8.01
C GLU A 128 8.85 -3.48 6.74
N LEU A 129 9.53 -2.33 6.73
CA LEU A 129 10.37 -1.88 5.63
C LEU A 129 11.52 -2.85 5.39
N VAL A 130 12.35 -3.12 6.42
CA VAL A 130 13.50 -4.03 6.30
C VAL A 130 13.02 -5.42 5.85
N TYR A 131 11.96 -5.93 6.47
CA TYR A 131 11.36 -7.22 6.08
C TYR A 131 10.91 -7.24 4.62
N THR A 132 10.27 -6.16 4.15
CA THR A 132 9.74 -6.08 2.79
C THR A 132 10.87 -6.01 1.76
N VAL A 133 11.96 -5.30 2.06
CA VAL A 133 13.16 -5.24 1.21
C VAL A 133 13.83 -6.61 1.10
N ILE A 134 14.04 -7.31 2.23
CA ILE A 134 14.58 -8.69 2.24
C ILE A 134 13.70 -9.60 1.38
N ARG A 135 12.38 -9.58 1.62
CA ARG A 135 11.43 -10.42 0.88
C ARG A 135 11.47 -10.16 -0.61
N ASN A 136 11.56 -8.90 -1.04
CA ASN A 136 11.60 -8.55 -2.45
C ASN A 136 12.88 -9.09 -3.10
N MET A 137 14.03 -8.96 -2.43
CA MET A 137 15.29 -9.53 -2.91
C MET A 137 15.22 -11.06 -3.02
N VAL A 138 14.75 -11.76 -1.97
CA VAL A 138 14.60 -13.22 -1.98
C VAL A 138 13.71 -13.69 -3.12
N LYS A 139 12.65 -12.93 -3.45
CA LYS A 139 11.81 -13.22 -4.61
C LYS A 139 12.51 -13.05 -5.95
N GLU A 140 13.35 -12.03 -6.11
CA GLU A 140 14.13 -11.85 -7.33
C GLU A 140 15.15 -12.98 -7.50
N VAL A 141 15.84 -13.33 -6.42
CA VAL A 141 16.77 -14.47 -6.38
C VAL A 141 16.06 -15.77 -6.76
N ASN A 142 14.85 -16.02 -6.25
CA ASN A 142 14.07 -17.22 -6.55
C ASN A 142 13.62 -17.33 -8.02
N LYS A 143 13.68 -16.25 -8.81
CA LYS A 143 13.41 -16.33 -10.25
C LYS A 143 14.60 -16.88 -11.03
N VAL A 144 15.80 -16.92 -10.44
CA VAL A 144 17.00 -17.42 -11.10
C VAL A 144 16.99 -18.95 -11.10
N PRO A 145 16.90 -19.60 -12.26
CA PRO A 145 16.76 -21.05 -12.33
C PRO A 145 18.04 -21.74 -11.86
N GLY A 146 17.89 -22.73 -10.97
CA GLY A 146 19.00 -23.56 -10.48
C GLY A 146 19.80 -22.95 -9.31
N LEU A 147 19.38 -21.80 -8.78
CA LEU A 147 20.00 -21.20 -7.61
C LEU A 147 19.39 -21.75 -6.32
N ASP A 148 20.22 -22.28 -5.44
CA ASP A 148 19.80 -22.78 -4.14
C ASP A 148 19.81 -21.64 -3.11
N ILE A 149 18.63 -21.32 -2.58
CA ILE A 149 18.47 -20.22 -1.62
C ILE A 149 18.75 -20.76 -0.22
N PRO A 150 19.55 -20.06 0.62
CA PRO A 150 19.79 -20.50 1.98
C PRO A 150 18.49 -20.70 2.76
N GLU A 151 18.43 -21.77 3.56
CA GLU A 151 17.22 -22.20 4.29
C GLU A 151 16.62 -21.09 5.17
N SER A 152 17.48 -20.24 5.75
CA SER A 152 17.10 -19.08 6.56
C SER A 152 16.19 -18.07 5.82
N TYR A 153 16.24 -18.02 4.48
CA TYR A 153 15.46 -17.09 3.68
C TYR A 153 14.19 -17.70 3.06
N LEU A 154 14.03 -19.03 3.07
CA LEU A 154 12.88 -19.70 2.48
C LEU A 154 11.54 -19.25 3.10
N ALA A 155 11.55 -18.96 4.40
CA ALA A 155 10.38 -18.46 5.12
C ALA A 155 9.81 -17.15 4.53
N TYR A 156 10.62 -16.31 3.88
CA TYR A 156 10.16 -15.05 3.28
C TYR A 156 9.27 -15.26 2.04
N LEU A 157 9.29 -16.45 1.43
CA LEU A 157 8.44 -16.82 0.30
C LEU A 157 7.02 -17.20 0.74
N GLU A 158 6.82 -17.55 2.01
CA GLU A 158 5.53 -17.97 2.54
C GLU A 158 4.55 -16.79 2.73
N LYS A 159 3.26 -17.01 2.43
CA LYS A 159 2.22 -15.97 2.57
C LYS A 159 1.98 -15.54 4.03
N GLY A 160 2.27 -16.40 5.02
CA GLY A 160 1.99 -16.16 6.44
C GLY A 160 3.14 -15.55 7.25
N HIS A 161 4.39 -15.67 6.78
CA HIS A 161 5.58 -15.28 7.53
C HIS A 161 5.60 -13.78 7.86
N LYS A 162 5.15 -12.93 6.92
CA LYS A 162 5.06 -11.48 7.14
C LYS A 162 4.22 -11.12 8.38
N ASN A 163 3.06 -11.76 8.54
CA ASN A 163 2.18 -11.46 9.67
C ASN A 163 2.74 -11.99 10.99
N GLN A 164 3.39 -13.16 10.97
CA GLN A 164 4.07 -13.70 12.15
C GLN A 164 5.22 -12.80 12.60
N THR A 165 6.00 -12.29 11.63
CA THR A 165 7.15 -11.45 11.89
C THR A 165 6.76 -10.02 12.28
N ILE A 166 5.64 -9.47 11.82
CA ILE A 166 5.24 -8.09 12.17
C ILE A 166 4.38 -8.02 13.43
N TYR A 167 3.43 -8.95 13.64
CA TYR A 167 2.38 -8.78 14.67
C TYR A 167 2.58 -9.58 15.97
N LYS A 168 3.48 -10.59 16.01
CA LYS A 168 3.67 -11.41 17.22
C LYS A 168 4.76 -10.91 18.17
N THR A 169 5.37 -9.76 17.91
CA THR A 169 6.48 -9.25 18.72
C THR A 169 5.98 -8.36 19.85
N LYS A 170 6.39 -8.65 21.08
CA LYS A 170 6.17 -7.78 22.24
C LYS A 170 7.10 -6.56 22.12
N SER A 171 6.65 -5.37 22.52
CA SER A 171 7.41 -4.12 22.33
C SER A 171 8.82 -4.12 22.95
N ALA A 172 9.05 -4.95 23.98
CA ALA A 172 10.36 -5.12 24.61
C ALA A 172 11.42 -5.83 23.73
N GLU A 173 11.01 -6.49 22.64
CA GLU A 173 11.89 -7.27 21.75
C GLU A 173 12.14 -6.56 20.39
N GLU A 174 11.56 -5.38 20.17
CA GLU A 174 11.61 -4.69 18.86
C GLU A 174 13.01 -4.27 18.42
N ALA A 175 13.86 -3.81 19.36
CA ALA A 175 15.23 -3.40 19.06
C ALA A 175 16.09 -4.60 18.61
N SER A 176 16.06 -5.69 19.40
CA SER A 176 16.76 -6.94 19.08
C SER A 176 16.27 -7.57 17.78
N LYS A 177 14.98 -7.42 17.46
CA LYS A 177 14.43 -7.91 16.20
C LYS A 177 14.88 -7.08 15.00
N LEU A 178 14.90 -5.76 15.14
CA LEU A 178 15.39 -4.89 14.07
C LEU A 178 16.88 -5.16 13.78
N GLU A 179 17.69 -5.35 14.82
CA GLU A 179 19.08 -5.81 14.69
C GLU A 179 19.15 -7.13 13.92
N SER A 180 18.35 -8.12 14.31
CA SER A 180 18.32 -9.43 13.62
C SER A 180 17.94 -9.33 12.13
N LEU A 181 17.08 -8.38 11.77
CA LEU A 181 16.65 -8.17 10.39
C LEU A 181 17.69 -7.39 9.58
N ILE A 182 18.36 -6.41 10.17
CA ILE A 182 19.48 -5.72 9.52
C ILE A 182 20.65 -6.67 9.28
N TYR A 183 20.93 -7.56 10.24
CA TYR A 183 21.92 -8.62 10.07
C TYR A 183 21.56 -9.55 8.89
N GLN A 184 20.32 -10.04 8.83
CA GLN A 184 19.84 -10.83 7.69
C GLN A 184 19.89 -10.06 6.37
N ALA A 185 19.60 -8.76 6.36
CA ALA A 185 19.71 -7.94 5.16
C ALA A 185 21.17 -7.81 4.69
N TYR A 186 22.11 -7.67 5.62
CA TYR A 186 23.54 -7.60 5.34
C TYR A 186 24.08 -8.93 4.79
N ASP A 187 23.77 -10.05 5.46
CA ASP A 187 24.14 -11.39 5.01
C ASP A 187 23.58 -11.71 3.63
N LEU A 188 22.31 -11.36 3.39
CA LEU A 188 21.68 -11.52 2.08
C LEU A 188 22.39 -10.69 1.01
N HIS A 189 22.73 -9.43 1.33
CA HIS A 189 23.44 -8.56 0.40
C HIS A 189 24.83 -9.09 0.05
N ALA A 190 25.57 -9.62 1.02
CA ALA A 190 26.87 -10.26 0.80
C ALA A 190 26.72 -11.52 -0.08
N TRP A 191 25.79 -12.40 0.25
CA TRP A 191 25.55 -13.63 -0.51
C TRP A 191 25.13 -13.36 -1.97
N VAL A 192 24.29 -12.35 -2.20
CA VAL A 192 23.88 -11.93 -3.55
C VAL A 192 25.08 -11.40 -4.36
N LYS A 193 25.98 -10.64 -3.72
CA LYS A 193 27.23 -10.17 -4.36
C LYS A 193 28.17 -11.32 -4.70
N ASP A 194 28.39 -12.23 -3.76
CA ASP A 194 29.30 -13.37 -3.94
C ASP A 194 28.83 -14.29 -5.07
N THR A 195 27.51 -14.50 -5.17
CA THR A 195 26.92 -15.31 -6.24
C THR A 195 26.78 -14.54 -7.56
N SER A 196 26.94 -13.21 -7.54
CA SER A 196 26.76 -12.31 -8.69
C SER A 196 25.40 -12.45 -9.38
N VAL A 197 24.34 -12.60 -8.57
CA VAL A 197 22.97 -12.83 -9.05
C VAL A 197 22.11 -11.58 -8.83
N ALA A 198 21.22 -11.24 -9.77
CA ALA A 198 20.20 -10.20 -9.61
C ALA A 198 20.73 -8.81 -9.17
N LEU A 199 22.00 -8.51 -9.46
CA LEU A 199 22.67 -7.26 -9.09
C LEU A 199 22.11 -6.03 -9.83
N ASP A 200 21.48 -6.26 -10.99
CA ASP A 200 20.87 -5.29 -11.88
C ASP A 200 19.38 -5.02 -11.55
N THR A 201 18.87 -5.57 -10.45
CA THR A 201 17.46 -5.42 -10.06
C THR A 201 17.23 -4.24 -9.12
N ASP A 202 16.05 -3.62 -9.21
CA ASP A 202 15.60 -2.59 -8.26
C ASP A 202 15.59 -3.12 -6.82
N ALA A 203 15.33 -4.42 -6.63
CA ALA A 203 15.35 -5.06 -5.32
C ALA A 203 16.74 -5.02 -4.68
N PHE A 204 17.79 -5.25 -5.48
CA PHE A 204 19.17 -5.14 -5.01
C PHE A 204 19.55 -3.69 -4.72
N ALA A 205 19.17 -2.75 -5.59
CA ALA A 205 19.38 -1.32 -5.35
C ALA A 205 18.72 -0.84 -4.05
N HIS A 206 17.48 -1.29 -3.77
CA HIS A 206 16.78 -1.01 -2.52
C HIS A 206 17.45 -1.64 -1.31
N LEU A 207 17.98 -2.86 -1.43
CA LEU A 207 18.72 -3.53 -0.35
C LEU A 207 20.01 -2.80 -0.02
N SER A 208 20.81 -2.43 -1.02
CA SER A 208 22.04 -1.64 -0.82
C SER A 208 21.75 -0.28 -0.21
N ARG A 209 20.73 0.43 -0.71
CA ARG A 209 20.32 1.74 -0.16
C ARG A 209 19.84 1.62 1.28
N LEU A 210 19.04 0.61 1.61
CA LEU A 210 18.58 0.36 2.97
C LEU A 210 19.74 0.19 3.95
N LEU A 211 20.74 -0.64 3.60
CA LEU A 211 21.91 -0.86 4.45
C LEU A 211 22.74 0.43 4.61
N GLN A 212 22.99 1.15 3.51
CA GLN A 212 23.74 2.40 3.56
C GLN A 212 23.07 3.48 4.42
N GLU A 213 21.73 3.53 4.40
CA GLU A 213 20.97 4.58 5.07
C GLU A 213 20.52 4.22 6.48
N GLN A 214 20.37 2.93 6.80
CA GLN A 214 19.81 2.47 8.07
C GLN A 214 20.74 1.63 8.92
N SER A 215 21.95 1.33 8.46
CA SER A 215 22.93 0.58 9.23
C SER A 215 24.31 1.23 9.26
N ILE A 216 25.08 0.90 10.29
CA ILE A 216 26.50 1.22 10.41
C ILE A 216 27.24 -0.11 10.52
N GLU A 217 28.33 -0.25 9.78
CA GLU A 217 29.25 -1.38 9.98
C GLU A 217 30.07 -1.16 11.25
N THR A 218 30.02 -2.11 12.17
CA THR A 218 30.89 -2.12 13.36
C THR A 218 32.31 -2.55 13.00
N GLU A 219 33.26 -2.31 13.91
CA GLU A 219 34.66 -2.75 13.75
C GLU A 219 34.80 -4.27 13.52
N ASP A 220 33.80 -5.05 13.93
CA ASP A 220 33.71 -6.50 13.73
C ASP A 220 33.12 -6.92 12.37
N GLY A 221 32.83 -5.96 11.48
CA GLY A 221 32.26 -6.22 10.15
C GLY A 221 30.77 -6.57 10.16
N VAL A 222 30.04 -6.19 11.21
CA VAL A 222 28.61 -6.47 11.38
C VAL A 222 27.79 -5.19 11.21
N ALA A 223 26.74 -5.25 10.40
CA ALA A 223 25.81 -4.12 10.25
C ALA A 223 24.84 -4.02 11.44
N VAL A 224 24.85 -2.88 12.14
CA VAL A 224 23.90 -2.57 13.22
C VAL A 224 22.97 -1.41 12.84
N PRO A 225 21.70 -1.42 13.28
CA PRO A 225 20.75 -0.37 12.96
C PRO A 225 21.15 0.97 13.56
N ILE A 226 21.07 2.04 12.77
CA ILE A 226 21.19 3.43 13.26
C ILE A 226 20.00 3.73 14.20
N GLU A 227 20.20 4.48 15.28
CA GLU A 227 19.10 4.94 16.14
C GLU A 227 18.08 5.77 15.34
N GLY A 228 16.79 5.57 15.59
CA GLY A 228 15.72 6.23 14.82
C GLY A 228 15.79 7.77 14.84
N SER A 229 16.30 8.37 15.92
CA SER A 229 16.48 9.82 16.07
C SER A 229 17.56 10.43 15.17
N LYS A 230 18.46 9.60 14.64
CA LYS A 230 19.56 10.01 13.75
C LYS A 230 19.23 9.78 12.26
N LEU A 231 18.11 9.15 11.95
CA LEU A 231 17.70 8.91 10.56
C LEU A 231 17.24 10.21 9.92
N SER A 232 17.79 10.51 8.75
CA SER A 232 17.34 11.65 7.96
C SER A 232 15.97 11.38 7.36
N SER A 233 15.27 12.45 7.04
CA SER A 233 13.93 12.36 6.46
C SER A 233 13.94 11.91 4.98
N ARG A 234 15.12 11.76 4.37
CA ARG A 234 15.33 11.31 2.98
C ARG A 234 15.63 9.81 2.86
N VAL A 235 15.69 9.10 3.99
CA VAL A 235 15.92 7.65 4.01
C VAL A 235 14.76 6.92 3.33
N LEU A 236 15.03 5.82 2.64
CA LEU A 236 14.05 4.93 2.03
C LEU A 236 12.93 4.62 3.02
N GLN A 237 11.71 5.08 2.71
CA GLN A 237 10.52 4.85 3.54
C GLN A 237 9.68 3.68 3.03
N ASN A 238 9.67 3.46 1.71
CA ASN A 238 8.88 2.42 1.06
C ASN A 238 9.58 1.95 -0.23
N PRO A 239 9.86 0.65 -0.42
CA PRO A 239 10.48 0.16 -1.65
C PRO A 239 9.55 0.19 -2.87
N SER A 240 8.24 0.45 -2.68
CA SER A 240 7.29 0.69 -3.77
C SER A 240 7.20 2.16 -4.17
N ASP A 241 7.80 3.07 -3.40
CA ASP A 241 7.95 4.48 -3.71
C ASP A 241 9.27 4.99 -3.13
N PRO A 242 10.41 4.73 -3.82
CA PRO A 242 11.73 4.99 -3.29
C PRO A 242 12.05 6.48 -3.12
N ASP A 243 11.27 7.37 -3.73
CA ASP A 243 11.42 8.83 -3.62
C ASP A 243 10.57 9.43 -2.49
N ALA A 244 9.78 8.62 -1.78
CA ALA A 244 8.97 9.07 -0.65
C ALA A 244 9.86 9.63 0.47
N THR A 245 9.75 10.93 0.75
CA THR A 245 10.49 11.59 1.84
C THR A 245 9.60 11.77 3.06
N PHE A 246 10.16 11.51 4.24
CA PHE A 246 9.56 11.89 5.52
C PHE A 246 9.72 13.40 5.71
N ARG A 247 8.73 14.11 6.24
CA ARG A 247 8.84 15.53 6.62
C ARG A 247 8.05 15.79 7.89
N HIS A 248 8.69 16.44 8.86
CA HIS A 248 8.08 16.86 10.12
C HIS A 248 7.66 18.33 10.04
N LYS A 249 6.36 18.63 10.18
CA LYS A 249 5.88 20.02 10.31
C LYS A 249 4.70 20.06 11.28
N GLY A 250 4.82 20.85 12.35
CA GLY A 250 3.70 21.18 13.24
C GLY A 250 3.26 20.10 14.23
N GLY A 251 4.08 19.08 14.51
CA GLY A 251 3.74 18.00 15.45
C GLY A 251 3.11 16.77 14.80
N ASP A 252 2.79 16.85 13.50
CA ASP A 252 2.28 15.73 12.72
C ASP A 252 3.33 15.17 11.74
N HIS A 253 3.26 13.85 11.56
CA HIS A 253 4.17 13.05 10.75
C HIS A 253 3.63 12.89 9.32
N HIS A 254 4.30 13.52 8.35
CA HIS A 254 3.94 13.44 6.93
C HIS A 254 5.04 12.74 6.14
N ILE A 255 4.65 11.89 5.18
CA ILE A 255 5.56 11.35 4.16
C ILE A 255 4.99 11.82 2.83
N GLY A 256 5.77 12.53 2.03
CA GLY A 256 5.35 13.03 0.72
C GLY A 256 6.51 13.06 -0.27
N GLN A 257 6.16 13.11 -1.55
CA GLN A 257 7.05 13.62 -2.61
C GLN A 257 6.93 15.15 -2.68
#